data_AF-A0A7K2QPC6-F1
#
_entry.id   AF-A0A7K2QPC6-F1
#
_cell.length_a   1.000
_cell.length_b   1.000
_cell.length_c   1.000
_cell.angle_alpha   90.00
_cell.angle_beta   90.00
_cell.angle_gamma   90.00
#
_symmetry.space_group_name_H-M   'P 1'
#
loop_
_entity.id
_entity.type
_entity.pdbx_description
1 polymer ?
#
loop_
_entity_poly.entity_id
_entity_poly.type
_entity_poly.pdbx_seq_one_letter_code
_entity_poly.pdbx_strand_id
1 'polypeptide(L)' 'ASVYEFVPADQDLSPDSATLLPHELEAGRDYHVVFSHVGGLYRYAVGDVVRVVDTSGGVPRLEYAGRGGRSDAAG' A
#
# COMPACT_ATOMS: atom_id res chain seq x y z
N ALA A 1 5.49 -8.07 -15.23
CA ALA A 1 4.07 -7.99 -14.83
C ALA A 1 4.00 -8.02 -13.31
N SER A 2 3.18 -7.15 -12.72
CA SER A 2 2.98 -7.06 -11.28
C SER A 2 1.51 -7.09 -10.89
N VAL A 3 1.27 -7.50 -9.66
CA VAL A 3 -0.01 -7.38 -8.96
C VAL A 3 0.25 -6.57 -7.69
N TYR A 4 -0.67 -5.66 -7.37
CA TYR A 4 -0.60 -4.80 -6.19
C TYR A 4 -1.75 -5.11 -5.25
N GLU A 5 -1.41 -5.17 -3.97
CA GLU A 5 -2.27 -5.39 -2.83
C GLU A 5 -2.03 -4.25 -1.83
N PHE A 6 -3.05 -3.93 -1.05
CA PHE A 6 -3.03 -2.77 -0.15
C PHE A 6 -3.51 -3.14 1.24
N VAL A 7 -2.89 -2.56 2.27
CA VAL A 7 -3.33 -2.69 3.67
C VAL A 7 -3.54 -1.28 4.22
N PRO A 8 -4.65 -0.97 4.91
CA PRO A 8 -4.84 0.33 5.54
C PRO A 8 -3.64 0.73 6.41
N ALA A 9 -3.14 1.95 6.25
CA ALA A 9 -1.91 2.39 6.91
C ALA A 9 -2.07 2.66 8.42
N ASP A 10 -3.30 2.61 8.94
CA ASP A 10 -3.61 2.61 10.37
C ASP A 10 -3.55 1.20 11.00
N GLN A 11 -3.21 0.18 10.22
CA GLN A 11 -2.98 -1.20 10.66
C GLN A 11 -1.52 -1.58 10.50
N ASP A 12 -1.02 -2.41 11.41
CA ASP A 12 0.31 -2.98 11.26
C ASP A 12 0.36 -3.94 10.07
N LEU A 13 1.39 -3.77 9.24
CA LEU A 13 1.66 -4.68 8.14
C LEU A 13 2.33 -5.95 8.67
N SER A 14 1.63 -7.07 8.56
CA SER A 14 2.09 -8.40 8.96
C SER A 14 1.91 -9.41 7.82
N PRO A 15 2.56 -10.60 7.88
CA PRO A 15 2.40 -11.62 6.85
C PRO A 15 0.95 -12.06 6.60
N ASP A 16 0.12 -12.02 7.66
CA ASP A 16 -1.27 -12.46 7.64
C ASP A 16 -2.27 -11.30 7.45
N SER A 17 -1.80 -10.08 7.18
CA SER A 17 -2.67 -8.93 6.93
C SER A 17 -3.60 -9.21 5.74
N ALA A 18 -4.89 -8.97 5.97
CA ALA A 18 -5.87 -8.94 4.91
C ALA A 18 -5.56 -7.80 3.95
N THR A 19 -5.68 -8.06 2.65
CA THR A 19 -5.34 -7.11 1.60
C THR A 19 -6.55 -6.71 0.80
N LEU A 20 -6.53 -5.47 0.33
CA LEU A 20 -7.45 -4.89 -0.63
C LEU A 20 -6.82 -4.88 -2.01
N LEU A 21 -7.66 -4.98 -3.04
CA LEU A 21 -7.32 -4.79 -4.44
C LEU A 21 -7.49 -3.31 -4.84
N PRO A 22 -6.90 -2.86 -5.97
CA PRO A 22 -6.93 -1.46 -6.38
C PRO A 22 -8.32 -0.81 -6.46
N HIS A 23 -9.36 -1.59 -6.78
CA HIS A 23 -10.74 -1.09 -6.94
C HIS A 23 -11.51 -1.00 -5.62
N GLU A 24 -10.96 -1.52 -4.53
CA GLU A 24 -11.55 -1.48 -3.18
C GLU A 24 -11.03 -0.28 -2.37
N LEU A 25 -10.10 0.50 -2.92
CA LEU A 25 -9.50 1.63 -2.22
C LEU A 25 -10.43 2.84 -2.18
N GLU A 26 -10.39 3.55 -1.06
CA GLU A 26 -11.21 4.75 -0.82
C GLU A 26 -10.36 6.02 -0.96
N ALA A 27 -10.91 7.05 -1.63
CA ALA A 27 -10.27 8.36 -1.72
C ALA A 27 -10.08 8.99 -0.33
N GLY A 28 -8.93 9.64 -0.14
CA GLY A 28 -8.52 10.25 1.13
C GLY A 28 -7.91 9.30 2.14
N ARG A 29 -7.80 8.00 1.84
CA ARG A 29 -7.20 6.99 2.73
C ARG A 29 -5.76 6.65 2.35
N ASP A 30 -5.02 6.20 3.35
CA ASP A 30 -3.62 5.80 3.26
C ASP A 30 -3.49 4.29 3.32
N TYR A 31 -2.58 3.74 2.51
CA TYR A 31 -2.35 2.31 2.43
C TYR A 31 -0.87 1.96 2.33
N HIS A 32 -0.46 0.91 3.04
CA HIS A 32 0.76 0.19 2.75
C HIS A 32 0.65 -0.53 1.41
N VAL A 33 1.72 -0.50 0.61
CA VAL A 33 1.80 -1.22 -0.67
C VAL A 33 2.51 -2.55 -0.49
N VAL A 34 1.83 -3.61 -0.92
CA VAL A 34 2.39 -4.95 -1.09
C VAL A 34 2.33 -5.29 -2.57
N PHE A 35 3.41 -5.83 -3.16
CA PHE A 35 3.36 -6.22 -4.56
C PHE A 35 4.04 -7.56 -4.84
N SER A 36 3.52 -8.22 -5.86
CA SER A 36 4.13 -9.40 -6.47
C SER A 36 4.59 -9.04 -7.88
N HIS A 37 5.72 -9.58 -8.32
CA HIS A 37 6.27 -9.34 -9.64
C HIS A 37 6.90 -10.63 -10.20
N VAL A 38 6.71 -10.85 -11.50
CA VAL A 38 7.25 -12.01 -12.25
C VAL A 38 8.76 -12.24 -12.07
N GLY A 39 9.51 -11.22 -11.67
CA GLY A 39 10.94 -11.31 -11.34
C GLY A 39 11.26 -12.02 -10.01
N GLY A 40 10.31 -12.70 -9.38
CA GLY A 40 10.54 -13.51 -8.16
C GLY A 40 10.21 -12.81 -6.84
N LEU A 41 9.48 -11.68 -6.88
CA LEU A 41 8.96 -11.04 -5.67
C LEU A 41 7.52 -11.49 -5.45
N TYR A 42 7.24 -12.03 -4.26
CA TYR A 42 5.92 -12.55 -3.89
C TYR A 42 5.47 -11.90 -2.58
N ARG A 43 4.33 -11.21 -2.61
CA ARG A 43 3.79 -10.39 -1.51
C ARG A 43 4.88 -9.60 -0.79
N TYR A 44 5.72 -8.90 -1.55
CA TYR A 44 6.80 -8.09 -1.01
C TYR A 44 6.23 -6.80 -0.43
N ALA A 45 6.43 -6.60 0.87
CA ALA A 45 6.12 -5.36 1.57
C ALA A 45 7.15 -4.28 1.20
N VAL A 46 6.74 -3.26 0.45
CA VAL A 46 7.65 -2.18 0.02
C VAL A 46 8.08 -1.30 1.20
N GLY A 47 7.21 -1.21 2.20
CA GLY A 47 7.33 -0.25 3.29
C GLY A 47 7.02 1.18 2.86
N ASP A 48 6.41 1.37 1.69
CA ASP A 48 5.87 2.66 1.26
C ASP A 48 4.40 2.78 1.68
N VAL A 49 3.99 4.00 1.99
CA VAL A 49 2.60 4.39 2.22
C VAL A 49 2.18 5.33 1.10
N VAL A 50 1.01 5.07 0.54
CA VAL A 50 0.40 5.88 -0.52
C VAL A 50 -0.98 6.37 -0.09
N ARG A 51 -1.35 7.58 -0.50
CA ARG A 51 -2.71 8.10 -0.33
C ARG A 51 -3.46 8.07 -1.64
N VAL A 52 -4.71 7.63 -1.60
CA VAL A 52 -5.62 7.70 -2.75
C VAL A 52 -6.14 9.12 -2.85
N VAL A 53 -5.80 9.84 -3.92
CA VAL A 53 -6.29 11.21 -4.14
C VAL A 53 -7.66 11.23 -4.80
N ASP A 54 -7.89 10.32 -5.77
CA ASP A 54 -9.20 10.07 -6.39
C ASP A 54 -9.26 8.66 -6.97
N THR A 55 -10.43 8.30 -7.53
CA THR A 55 -10.59 7.15 -8.41
C THR A 55 -11.16 7.60 -9.75
N SER A 56 -10.55 7.16 -10.86
CA SER A 56 -10.99 7.46 -12.22
C SER A 56 -11.23 6.17 -12.99
N GLY A 57 -12.50 5.87 -13.29
CA GLY A 57 -12.86 4.65 -14.05
C GLY A 57 -12.49 3.35 -13.32
N GLY A 58 -12.56 3.33 -11.99
CA GLY A 58 -12.15 2.19 -11.17
C GLY A 58 -10.63 2.04 -10.97
N VAL A 59 -9.84 3.00 -11.45
CA VAL A 59 -8.38 3.04 -11.24
C VAL A 59 -8.06 4.12 -10.20
N PRO A 60 -7.39 3.77 -9.09
CA PRO A 60 -7.01 4.75 -8.07
C PRO A 60 -5.86 5.63 -8.56
N ARG A 61 -5.93 6.93 -8.27
CA ARG A 61 -4.79 7.84 -8.38
C ARG A 61 -4.12 7.96 -7.02
N LEU A 62 -2.81 7.83 -6.99
CA LEU A 62 -2.04 7.73 -5.76
C LEU A 62 -1.04 8.88 -5.64
N GLU A 63 -0.88 9.42 -4.44
CA GLU A 63 0.26 10.24 -4.04
C GLU A 63 1.13 9.49 -3.04
N TYR A 64 2.43 9.79 -3.02
CA TYR A 64 3.34 9.21 -2.04
C TYR A 64 3.16 9.89 -0.68
N ALA A 65 2.91 9.11 0.37
CA ALA A 65 2.67 9.60 1.73
C ALA A 65 3.84 9.34 2.69
N GLY A 66 4.89 8.64 2.24
CA GLY A 66 6.09 8.36 3.03
C GLY A 66 6.39 6.88 3.17
N ARG A 67 7.20 6.51 4.19
CA ARG A 67 7.49 5.11 4.53
C ARG A 67 6.74 4.66 5.78
N GLY A 68 6.23 3.44 5.72
CA GLY A 68 5.58 2.73 6.82
C GLY A 68 6.62 2.27 7.83
N GLY A 69 6.89 3.14 8.79
CA GLY A 69 7.83 2.94 9.87
C GLY A 69 8.11 4.28 10.51
N ARG A 70 7.83 4.42 11.82
CA ARG A 70 8.37 5.54 12.58
C ARG A 70 9.90 5.39 12.56
N SER A 71 10.58 6.22 11.78
CA SER A 71 11.93 6.62 12.14
C SER A 71 11.79 7.49 13.38
N ASP A 72 11.66 6.87 14.56
CA ASP A 72 11.85 7.63 15.80
C ASP A 72 13.35 7.90 15.90
N ALA A 73 13.77 9.01 15.29
CA ALA A 73 15.12 9.53 15.46
C ALA A 73 15.30 10.22 16.84
N ALA A 74 14.29 10.12 17.71
CA ALA A 74 14.37 10.43 19.13
C ALA A 74 14.30 9.12 19.92
N GLY A 75 15.44 8.42 19.99
CA GLY A 75 15.71 7.52 21.11
C GLY A 75 15.94 8.32 22.39
#